data_AF-A0A6I4ZMS9-F1
#
_entry.id   AF-A0A6I4ZMS9-F1
#
_cell.length_a   1.000
_cell.length_b   1.000
_cell.length_c   1.000
_cell.angle_alpha   90.00
_cell.angle_beta   90.00
_cell.angle_gamma   90.00
#
_symmetry.space_group_name_H-M   'P 1'
#
loop_
_entity.id
_entity.type
_entity.pdbx_description
1 polymer ?
#
loop_
_entity_poly.entity_id
_entity_poly.type
_entity_poly.pdbx_seq_one_letter_code
_entity_poly.pdbx_strand_id
1 'polypeptide(L)'
;MAPGADPSYMPLAPAGNFPADPSGNIMKLENLWQQGRNFSLYSPNRLEIGKEIFGLHATEKFDIPMIGFTGVRRGIAVVRNNFRNVPQTHVRDCWGFWRETYYFEDGVDNFHHPGNRSKLYTSTTFFGG
;
A
#
# COMPACT_ATOMS: atom_id res chain seq x y z
N MET A 1 8.89 -25.56 2.62
CA MET A 1 8.17 -26.84 2.53
C MET A 1 7.42 -26.86 1.22
N ALA A 2 7.65 -27.86 0.38
CA ALA A 2 6.69 -28.26 -0.65
C ALA A 2 6.72 -29.79 -0.73
N PRO A 3 5.93 -30.50 0.09
CA PRO A 3 5.88 -31.95 0.07
C PRO A 3 4.70 -32.41 -0.80
N GLY A 4 4.97 -32.66 -2.08
CA GLY A 4 4.11 -33.45 -2.98
C GLY A 4 2.73 -32.86 -3.32
N ALA A 5 2.08 -33.42 -4.34
CA ALA A 5 0.71 -33.08 -4.68
C ALA A 5 -0.26 -33.63 -3.62
N ASP A 6 -1.27 -32.85 -3.24
CA ASP A 6 -2.36 -33.31 -2.37
C ASP A 6 -3.55 -33.74 -3.24
N PRO A 7 -3.95 -35.03 -3.20
CA PRO A 7 -5.07 -35.55 -3.99
C PRO A 7 -6.44 -34.94 -3.71
N SER A 8 -6.60 -34.19 -2.61
CA SER A 8 -7.84 -33.45 -2.33
C SER A 8 -8.02 -32.22 -3.23
N TYR A 9 -6.95 -31.74 -3.87
CA TYR A 9 -6.97 -30.66 -4.84
C TYR A 9 -6.79 -31.23 -6.25
N MET A 10 -7.75 -30.95 -7.13
CA MET A 10 -7.71 -31.39 -8.53
C MET A 10 -7.80 -30.18 -9.47
N PRO A 11 -6.99 -30.12 -10.55
CA PRO A 11 -5.98 -31.10 -10.93
C PRO A 11 -4.78 -31.14 -9.95
N LEU A 12 -4.04 -32.25 -9.93
CA LEU A 12 -2.89 -32.41 -9.02
C LEU A 12 -1.81 -31.36 -9.32
N ALA A 13 -1.18 -30.85 -8.26
CA ALA A 13 -0.05 -29.94 -8.40
C ALA A 13 1.13 -30.59 -9.15
N PRO A 14 1.83 -29.84 -10.02
CA PRO A 14 3.07 -30.31 -10.63
C PRO A 14 4.15 -30.65 -9.58
N ALA A 15 5.08 -31.52 -9.96
CA ALA A 15 6.18 -31.92 -9.07
C ALA A 15 7.02 -30.70 -8.63
N GLY A 16 7.43 -30.68 -7.36
CA GLY A 16 8.22 -29.59 -6.78
C GLY A 16 7.41 -28.33 -6.46
N ASN A 17 6.08 -28.39 -6.54
CA ASN A 17 5.19 -27.28 -6.25
C ASN A 17 4.43 -27.44 -4.92
N PHE A 18 3.70 -26.41 -4.52
CA PHE A 18 2.86 -26.44 -3.34
C PHE A 18 1.71 -27.45 -3.53
N PRO A 19 1.29 -28.19 -2.49
CA PRO A 19 0.30 -29.26 -2.63
C PRO A 19 -1.03 -28.82 -3.24
N ALA A 20 -1.44 -27.57 -2.96
CA ALA A 20 -2.67 -26.95 -3.45
C ALA A 20 -2.45 -25.98 -4.62
N ASP A 21 -1.32 -26.10 -5.35
CA ASP A 21 -1.02 -25.29 -6.55
C ASP A 21 -1.19 -26.11 -7.84
N PRO A 22 -2.44 -26.29 -8.32
CA PRO A 22 -2.74 -27.06 -9.53
C PRO A 22 -2.08 -26.50 -10.79
N SER A 23 -1.88 -25.17 -10.87
CA SER A 23 -1.26 -24.53 -12.05
C SER A 23 0.26 -24.48 -11.97
N GLY A 24 0.80 -24.65 -10.76
CA GLY A 24 2.22 -24.55 -10.48
C GLY A 24 2.76 -23.10 -10.45
N ASN A 25 1.87 -22.11 -10.55
CA ASN A 25 2.24 -20.72 -10.72
C ASN A 25 2.58 -20.01 -9.40
N ILE A 26 2.20 -20.56 -8.24
CA ILE A 26 2.58 -20.01 -6.94
C ILE A 26 4.09 -20.15 -6.73
N MET A 27 4.68 -21.29 -7.06
CA MET A 27 6.14 -21.44 -7.01
C MET A 27 6.85 -20.53 -8.01
N LYS A 28 6.28 -20.35 -9.21
CA LYS A 28 6.80 -19.38 -10.19
C LYS A 28 6.80 -17.96 -9.61
N LEU A 29 5.71 -17.57 -8.94
CA LEU A 29 5.56 -16.27 -8.31
C LEU A 29 6.59 -16.03 -7.20
N GLU A 30 6.79 -17.01 -6.32
CA GLU A 30 7.81 -16.96 -5.27
C GLU A 30 9.21 -16.75 -5.86
N ASN A 31 9.54 -17.53 -6.90
CA ASN A 31 10.84 -17.41 -7.58
C ASN A 31 11.05 -16.02 -8.21
N LEU A 32 10.03 -15.49 -8.89
CA LEU A 32 10.07 -14.13 -9.45
C LEU A 32 10.26 -13.08 -8.36
N TRP A 33 9.56 -13.21 -7.23
CA TRP A 33 9.68 -12.29 -6.11
C TRP A 33 11.09 -12.29 -5.53
N GLN A 34 11.66 -13.47 -5.28
CA GLN A 34 13.03 -13.61 -4.77
C GLN A 34 14.05 -13.03 -5.77
N GLN A 35 13.90 -13.31 -7.07
CA GLN A 35 14.77 -12.75 -8.11
C GLN A 35 14.68 -11.22 -8.17
N GLY A 36 13.47 -10.65 -8.11
CA GLY A 36 13.27 -9.20 -8.11
C GLY A 36 13.95 -8.49 -6.94
N ARG A 37 14.02 -9.15 -5.78
CA ARG A 37 14.69 -8.61 -4.58
C ARG A 37 16.21 -8.51 -4.70
N ASN A 38 16.82 -9.26 -5.61
CA ASN A 38 18.25 -9.17 -5.89
C ASN A 38 18.64 -7.92 -6.67
N PHE A 39 17.66 -7.19 -7.22
CA PHE A 39 17.89 -5.96 -7.97
C PHE A 39 17.56 -4.70 -7.15
N SER A 40 18.24 -3.59 -7.47
CA SER A 40 17.93 -2.27 -6.90
C SER A 40 16.49 -1.84 -7.24
N LEU A 41 15.92 -0.97 -6.40
CA LEU A 41 14.49 -0.62 -6.43
C LEU A 41 13.98 -0.15 -7.80
N TYR A 42 14.82 0.57 -8.55
CA TYR A 42 14.47 1.18 -9.83
C TYR A 42 15.19 0.54 -11.02
N SER A 43 15.74 -0.67 -10.85
CA SER A 43 16.40 -1.34 -11.97
C SER A 43 15.36 -1.73 -13.05
N PRO A 44 15.71 -1.62 -14.35
CA PRO A 44 14.83 -2.10 -15.42
C PRO A 44 14.44 -3.58 -15.24
N ASN A 45 15.39 -4.43 -14.83
CA ASN A 45 15.13 -5.86 -14.61
C ASN A 45 14.08 -6.10 -13.52
N ARG A 46 14.11 -5.31 -12.44
CA ARG A 46 13.12 -5.41 -11.36
C ARG A 46 11.73 -4.98 -11.84
N LEU A 47 11.67 -3.98 -12.71
CA LEU A 47 10.40 -3.51 -13.29
C LEU A 47 9.78 -4.58 -14.20
N GLU A 48 10.58 -5.25 -15.04
CA GLU A 48 10.08 -6.33 -15.90
C GLU A 48 9.57 -7.52 -15.08
N ILE A 49 10.31 -7.94 -14.04
CA ILE A 49 9.84 -8.97 -13.10
C ILE A 49 8.53 -8.54 -12.42
N GLY A 50 8.43 -7.27 -12.02
CA GLY A 50 7.20 -6.73 -11.43
C GLY A 50 6.00 -6.83 -12.37
N LYS A 51 6.18 -6.51 -13.66
CA LYS A 51 5.14 -6.67 -14.68
C LYS A 51 4.73 -8.13 -14.85
N GLU A 52 5.67 -9.06 -14.84
CA GLU A 52 5.38 -10.48 -14.94
C GLU A 52 4.57 -10.99 -13.73
N ILE A 53 4.95 -10.59 -12.51
CA ILE A 53 4.20 -10.90 -11.29
C ILE A 53 2.77 -10.37 -11.40
N PHE A 54 2.58 -9.12 -11.83
CA PHE A 54 1.26 -8.52 -12.01
C PHE A 54 0.42 -9.26 -13.07
N GLY A 55 1.03 -9.65 -14.18
CA GLY A 55 0.37 -10.45 -15.21
C GLY A 55 -0.12 -11.79 -14.65
N LEU A 56 0.72 -12.47 -13.87
CA LEU A 56 0.39 -13.76 -13.27
C LEU A 56 -0.77 -13.64 -12.27
N HIS A 57 -0.75 -12.63 -11.40
CA HIS A 57 -1.87 -12.34 -10.49
C HIS A 57 -3.19 -12.13 -11.23
N ALA A 58 -3.17 -11.40 -12.34
CA ALA A 58 -4.38 -11.13 -13.13
C ALA A 58 -4.92 -12.37 -13.84
N THR A 59 -4.04 -13.21 -14.37
CA THR A 59 -4.41 -14.46 -15.06
C THR A 59 -4.95 -15.51 -14.09
N GLU A 60 -4.25 -15.73 -12.98
CA GLU A 60 -4.58 -16.77 -12.00
C GLU A 60 -5.66 -16.34 -10.99
N LYS A 61 -5.97 -15.04 -10.94
CA LYS A 61 -6.96 -14.46 -10.00
C LYS A 61 -6.63 -14.80 -8.55
N PHE A 62 -5.35 -14.71 -8.17
CA PHE A 62 -4.92 -14.93 -6.79
C PHE A 62 -5.65 -14.01 -5.81
N ASP A 63 -6.03 -12.82 -6.27
CA ASP A 63 -6.96 -11.93 -5.61
C ASP A 63 -8.09 -11.57 -6.57
N ILE A 64 -9.31 -11.45 -6.04
CA ILE A 64 -10.46 -10.92 -6.78
C ILE A 64 -10.71 -9.50 -6.25
N PRO A 65 -10.04 -8.47 -6.80
CA PRO A 65 -10.29 -7.11 -6.38
C PRO A 65 -11.70 -6.69 -6.78
N MET A 66 -12.52 -6.29 -5.82
CA MET A 66 -13.92 -5.89 -6.05
C MET A 66 -14.03 -4.48 -6.63
N ILE A 67 -13.40 -3.51 -5.96
CA ILE A 67 -13.37 -2.10 -6.38
C ILE A 67 -11.95 -1.56 -6.25
N GLY A 68 -11.34 -1.21 -7.38
CA GLY A 68 -10.19 -0.32 -7.40
C GLY A 68 -10.66 1.13 -7.24
N PHE A 69 -9.76 2.02 -6.83
CA PHE A 69 -10.07 3.45 -6.66
C PHE A 69 -11.01 3.80 -5.50
N THR A 70 -11.01 3.04 -4.39
CA THR A 70 -11.29 3.62 -3.06
C THR A 70 -10.12 4.55 -2.65
N GLY A 71 -9.78 5.46 -3.57
CA GLY A 71 -8.65 6.37 -3.57
C GLY A 71 -7.28 5.71 -3.53
N VAL A 72 -6.37 6.28 -4.34
CA VAL A 72 -5.04 6.69 -3.85
C VAL A 72 -5.19 7.78 -2.75
N ARG A 73 -6.24 7.69 -1.94
CA ARG A 73 -6.80 8.60 -0.95
C ARG A 73 -7.53 7.67 0.00
N ARG A 74 -6.81 7.09 0.95
CA ARG A 74 -7.35 6.16 1.96
C ARG A 74 -8.31 6.91 2.89
N GLY A 75 -9.48 7.23 2.39
CA GLY A 75 -10.51 8.01 3.07
C GLY A 75 -10.32 9.52 3.00
N ILE A 76 -11.17 10.21 3.76
CA ILE A 76 -11.16 11.66 3.95
C ILE A 76 -10.26 11.94 5.15
N ALA A 77 -9.17 12.67 4.95
CA ALA A 77 -8.34 13.16 6.03
C ALA A 77 -8.85 14.54 6.50
N VAL A 78 -9.16 14.66 7.78
CA VAL A 78 -9.46 15.95 8.41
C VAL A 78 -8.20 16.44 9.09
N VAL A 79 -7.72 17.60 8.66
CA VAL A 79 -6.47 18.20 9.14
C VAL A 79 -6.79 19.55 9.77
N ARG A 80 -6.14 19.86 10.90
CA ARG A 80 -6.29 21.17 11.53
C ARG A 80 -5.72 22.26 10.63
N ASN A 81 -6.38 23.41 10.61
CA ASN A 81 -5.97 24.54 9.77
C ASN A 81 -4.57 25.06 10.06
N ASN A 82 -3.99 24.86 11.25
CA ASN A 82 -2.62 25.26 11.58
C ASN A 82 -1.60 24.11 11.48
N PHE A 83 -2.02 22.92 11.04
CA PHE A 83 -1.14 21.79 10.79
C PHE A 83 -0.70 21.81 9.32
N ARG A 84 0.60 21.57 9.09
CA ARG A 84 1.27 21.88 7.82
C ARG A 84 1.98 20.67 7.26
N ASN A 85 2.30 20.80 5.96
CA ASN A 85 3.00 19.80 5.16
C ASN A 85 2.25 18.48 4.97
N VAL A 86 0.92 18.48 5.15
CA VAL A 86 0.10 17.32 4.80
C VAL A 86 -0.13 17.29 3.29
N PRO A 87 0.21 16.20 2.59
CA PRO A 87 -0.04 16.06 1.16
C PRO A 87 -1.54 16.17 0.84
N GLN A 88 -1.88 16.93 -0.20
CA GLN A 88 -3.28 17.06 -0.67
C GLN A 88 -3.81 15.77 -1.33
N THR A 89 -2.92 14.88 -1.75
CA THR A 89 -3.24 13.66 -2.49
C THR A 89 -3.20 12.44 -1.57
N HIS A 90 -2.13 11.66 -1.67
CA HIS A 90 -1.93 10.43 -0.94
C HIS A 90 -0.82 10.59 0.09
N VAL A 91 -1.11 10.20 1.32
CA VAL A 91 -0.05 9.88 2.28
C VAL A 91 0.45 8.48 1.94
N ARG A 92 1.75 8.32 1.64
CA ARG A 92 2.33 6.99 1.41
C ARG A 92 2.19 6.14 2.67
N ASP A 93 1.13 5.34 2.66
CA ASP A 93 0.76 4.47 3.75
C ASP A 93 1.74 3.31 3.85
N CYS A 94 2.40 3.17 4.99
CA CYS A 94 3.23 2.05 5.47
C CYS A 94 4.33 2.52 6.44
N TRP A 95 4.72 3.80 6.43
CA TRP A 95 5.82 4.34 7.25
C TRP A 95 5.37 5.56 8.04
N GLY A 96 4.60 5.33 9.11
CA GLY A 96 4.28 6.35 10.12
C GLY A 96 3.51 7.57 9.61
N PHE A 97 2.94 7.56 8.40
CA PHE A 97 2.37 8.74 7.73
C PHE A 97 3.37 9.91 7.62
N TRP A 98 4.69 9.66 7.58
CA TRP A 98 5.68 10.75 7.49
C TRP A 98 5.49 11.85 8.56
N ARG A 99 5.09 11.48 9.79
CA ARG A 99 4.81 12.41 10.88
C ARG A 99 5.95 13.39 11.14
N GLU A 100 7.18 12.95 10.91
CA GLU A 100 8.39 13.77 11.02
C GLU A 100 8.42 14.94 10.04
N THR A 101 7.63 14.89 8.97
CA THR A 101 7.52 15.97 7.99
C THR A 101 6.42 16.97 8.35
N TYR A 102 5.53 16.63 9.28
CA TYR A 102 4.40 17.47 9.65
C TYR A 102 4.73 18.33 10.85
N TYR A 103 4.12 19.51 10.88
CA TYR A 103 4.33 20.45 11.98
C TYR A 103 3.11 21.32 12.18
N PHE A 104 2.93 21.82 13.40
CA PHE A 104 2.05 22.94 13.65
C PHE A 104 2.78 24.25 13.35
N GLU A 105 2.06 25.26 12.86
CA GLU A 105 2.57 26.63 12.85
C GLU A 105 3.13 26.98 14.24
N ASP A 106 4.26 27.68 14.27
CA ASP A 106 4.99 28.04 15.49
C ASP A 106 5.45 26.85 16.38
N GLY A 107 5.35 25.61 15.89
CA GLY A 107 5.87 24.41 16.55
C GLY A 107 5.02 23.88 17.71
N VAL A 108 3.84 24.45 17.97
CA VAL A 108 2.98 24.06 19.10
C VAL A 108 1.56 23.73 18.64
N ASP A 109 0.88 22.79 19.28
CA ASP A 109 -0.50 22.48 18.91
C ASP A 109 -1.49 23.56 19.38
N ASN A 110 -2.66 23.65 18.74
CA ASN A 110 -3.70 24.60 19.13
C ASN A 110 -4.79 24.05 20.06
N PHE A 111 -4.64 22.79 20.50
CA PHE A 111 -5.54 22.17 21.47
C PHE A 111 -5.14 22.58 22.90
N HIS A 112 -3.84 22.58 23.22
CA HIS A 112 -3.28 23.08 24.48
C HIS A 112 -2.87 24.56 24.40
N HIS A 113 -2.73 25.12 23.19
CA HIS A 113 -2.39 26.54 22.98
C HIS A 113 -3.44 27.22 22.07
N PRO A 114 -4.63 27.57 22.59
CA PRO A 114 -5.74 28.06 21.76
C PRO A 114 -5.46 29.34 20.95
N GLY A 115 -4.43 30.10 21.36
CA GLY A 115 -3.95 31.28 20.63
C GLY A 115 -3.20 30.96 19.35
N ASN A 116 -2.69 29.73 19.18
CA ASN A 116 -1.99 29.31 17.98
C ASN A 116 -2.97 28.95 16.84
N ARG A 117 -3.65 29.97 16.31
CA ARG A 117 -4.55 29.82 15.17
C ARG A 117 -3.76 29.91 13.86
N SER A 118 -4.33 29.30 12.82
CA SER A 118 -3.77 29.36 11.47
C SER A 118 -3.61 30.81 11.00
N LYS A 119 -2.41 31.18 10.56
CA LYS A 119 -2.10 32.49 9.97
C LYS A 119 -2.55 32.61 8.52
N LEU A 120 -2.76 31.47 7.84
CA LEU A 120 -3.08 31.39 6.41
C LEU A 120 -4.56 31.12 6.13
N TYR A 121 -5.27 30.52 7.09
CA TYR A 121 -6.64 30.05 6.89
C TYR A 121 -7.53 30.44 8.05
N THR A 122 -8.64 31.10 7.76
CA THR A 122 -9.68 31.37 8.75
C THR A 122 -10.34 30.05 9.15
N SER A 123 -10.46 29.82 10.46
CA SER A 123 -11.16 28.65 10.98
C SER A 123 -12.62 29.02 11.25
N THR A 124 -13.54 28.33 10.59
CA THR A 124 -14.98 28.52 10.77
C THR A 124 -15.53 27.31 11.50
N THR A 125 -16.35 27.53 12.52
CA THR A 125 -17.13 26.47 13.16
C THR A 125 -18.49 26.39 12.48
N PHE A 126 -18.94 25.17 12.15
CA PHE A 126 -20.29 24.95 11.61
C PHE A 126 -21.38 25.12 12.66
N PHE A 127 -21.03 25.20 13.95
CA PHE A 127 -21.97 25.18 15.06
C PHE A 127 -22.05 26.51 15.85
N GLY A 128 -21.49 27.62 15.36
CA GLY A 128 -21.57 28.91 16.04
C GLY A 128 -21.17 30.10 15.17
N GLY A 129 -22.16 30.93 14.82
CA GLY A 129 -21.94 32.29 14.32
C GLY A 129 -21.63 33.27 15.44
#